data_AF-H2XW90-F1
#
_entry.id   AF-H2XW90-F1
#
_cell.length_a   1.000
_cell.length_b   1.000
_cell.length_c   1.000
_cell.angle_alpha   90.00
_cell.angle_beta   90.00
_cell.angle_gamma   90.00
#
_symmetry.space_group_name_H-M   'P 1'
#
loop_
_entity.id
_entity.type
_entity.pdbx_description
1 polymer ?
#
loop_
_entity_poly.entity_id
_entity_poly.type
_entity_poly.pdbx_seq_one_letter_code
_entity_poly.pdbx_strand_id
1 'polypeptide(L)'
;MDPEHSPAVATGNWGCGAFGGNPLFKGLLQLMAAATVGRDLCYFTFNDRELMQQLHEMHSFIKENKMRVSDLWNIIICYNKQVIESKDSKSS
;
A
#
# COMPACT_ATOMS: atom_id res chain seq x y z
N MET A 1 -20.16 12.05 -14.02
CA MET A 1 -19.24 12.46 -12.94
C MET A 1 -18.02 13.01 -13.65
N ASP A 2 -17.74 14.29 -13.47
CA ASP A 2 -16.53 14.91 -14.01
C ASP A 2 -15.31 14.38 -13.20
N PRO A 3 -14.36 13.66 -13.83
CA PRO A 3 -13.17 13.16 -13.14
C PRO A 3 -12.35 14.28 -12.49
N GLU A 4 -12.43 15.50 -13.02
CA GLU A 4 -11.64 16.66 -12.60
C GLU A 4 -12.06 17.23 -11.23
N HIS A 5 -13.20 16.80 -10.68
CA HIS A 5 -13.78 17.32 -9.43
C HIS A 5 -14.12 16.27 -8.38
N SER A 6 -13.59 15.04 -8.48
CA SER A 6 -13.84 14.01 -7.47
C SER A 6 -12.98 14.23 -6.22
N PRO A 7 -13.57 14.31 -5.00
CA PRO A 7 -12.80 14.50 -3.77
C PRO A 7 -11.86 13.31 -3.51
N ALA A 8 -10.81 13.54 -2.71
CA ALA A 8 -9.90 12.50 -2.27
C ALA A 8 -10.63 11.36 -1.52
N VAL A 9 -10.09 10.15 -1.61
CA VAL A 9 -10.57 8.99 -0.83
C VAL A 9 -10.07 9.13 0.60
N ALA A 10 -10.98 9.40 1.54
CA ALA A 10 -10.68 9.35 2.97
C ALA A 10 -10.74 7.90 3.47
N THR A 11 -9.63 7.38 4.00
CA THR A 11 -9.52 5.98 4.44
C THR A 11 -8.54 5.83 5.62
N GLY A 12 -8.26 4.60 6.06
CA GLY A 12 -7.24 4.33 7.06
C GLY A 12 -6.84 2.85 7.08
N ASN A 13 -6.66 2.31 8.28
CA ASN A 13 -6.20 0.94 8.55
C ASN A 13 -7.24 -0.15 8.21
N TRP A 14 -7.69 -0.16 6.96
CA TRP A 14 -8.75 -1.04 6.46
C TRP A 14 -8.37 -2.52 6.60
N GLY A 15 -9.08 -3.20 7.48
CA GLY A 15 -8.90 -4.63 7.74
C GLY A 15 -7.68 -4.98 8.60
N CYS A 16 -7.10 -4.02 9.32
CA CYS A 16 -5.89 -4.26 10.13
C CYS A 16 -6.14 -4.46 11.63
N GLY A 17 -7.39 -4.31 12.08
CA GLY A 17 -7.79 -4.61 13.45
C GLY A 17 -8.15 -6.10 13.61
N ALA A 18 -9.43 -6.38 13.88
CA ALA A 18 -9.91 -7.75 14.08
C ALA A 18 -9.63 -8.73 12.92
N PHE A 19 -9.44 -8.22 11.70
CA PHE A 19 -9.13 -9.05 10.52
C PHE A 19 -7.62 -9.32 10.33
N GLY A 20 -6.75 -8.79 11.20
CA GLY A 20 -5.33 -9.16 11.25
C GLY A 20 -4.48 -8.72 10.05
N GLY A 21 -4.97 -7.81 9.22
CA GLY A 21 -4.19 -7.26 8.10
C GLY A 21 -2.99 -6.43 8.57
N ASN A 22 -1.91 -6.45 7.77
CA ASN A 22 -0.77 -5.58 8.01
C ASN A 22 -1.07 -4.15 7.50
N PRO A 23 -0.95 -3.10 8.34
CA PRO A 23 -1.34 -1.74 7.97
C PRO A 23 -0.44 -1.09 6.92
N LEU A 24 0.87 -1.35 6.91
CA LEU A 24 1.77 -0.87 5.85
C LEU A 24 1.38 -1.44 4.50
N PHE A 25 1.19 -2.76 4.44
CA PHE A 25 0.80 -3.45 3.21
C PHE A 25 -0.58 -3.00 2.72
N LYS A 26 -1.57 -2.87 3.61
CA LYS A 26 -2.91 -2.38 3.27
C LYS A 26 -2.89 -0.91 2.82
N GLY A 27 -2.03 -0.08 3.40
CA GLY A 27 -1.81 1.30 2.95
C GLY A 27 -1.25 1.36 1.53
N LEU A 28 -0.21 0.57 1.24
CA LEU A 28 0.37 0.48 -0.11
C LEU A 28 -0.67 -0.01 -1.14
N LEU A 29 -1.45 -1.03 -0.79
CA LEU A 29 -2.49 -1.56 -1.66
C LEU A 29 -3.57 -0.51 -1.98
N GLN A 30 -3.96 0.30 -1.00
CA GLN A 30 -4.92 1.38 -1.20
C GLN A 30 -4.34 2.52 -2.04
N LEU A 31 -3.06 2.87 -1.86
CA LEU A 31 -2.34 3.81 -2.73
C LEU A 31 -2.33 3.32 -4.19
N MET A 32 -2.02 2.05 -4.42
CA MET A 32 -2.04 1.44 -5.76
C MET A 32 -3.44 1.50 -6.39
N ALA A 33 -4.48 1.19 -5.62
CA ALA A 33 -5.87 1.25 -6.10
C ALA A 33 -6.28 2.68 -6.46
N ALA A 34 -5.97 3.66 -5.61
CA ALA A 34 -6.28 5.07 -5.85
C ALA A 34 -5.55 5.62 -7.08
N ALA A 35 -4.26 5.28 -7.24
CA ALA A 35 -3.47 5.64 -8.41
C ALA A 35 -4.01 5.05 -9.72
N THR A 36 -4.57 3.83 -9.68
CA THR A 36 -5.15 3.17 -10.86
C THR A 36 -6.37 3.91 -11.41
N VAL A 37 -7.14 4.56 -10.53
CA VAL A 37 -8.34 5.34 -10.91
C VAL A 37 -8.07 6.85 -10.94
N GLY A 38 -6.81 7.28 -10.78
CA GLY A 38 -6.42 8.68 -10.80
C GLY A 38 -7.03 9.52 -9.67
N ARG A 39 -7.20 8.95 -8.47
CA ARG A 39 -7.75 9.66 -7.31
C ARG A 39 -6.72 9.87 -6.21
N ASP A 40 -6.79 11.03 -5.56
CA ASP A 40 -6.03 11.31 -4.36
C ASP A 40 -6.53 10.48 -3.17
N LEU A 41 -5.65 10.25 -2.20
CA LEU A 41 -5.90 9.43 -1.01
C LEU A 41 -5.52 10.20 0.26
N CYS A 42 -6.47 10.39 1.17
CA CYS A 42 -6.24 10.89 2.52
C CYS A 42 -6.25 9.71 3.50
N TYR A 43 -5.07 9.32 3.99
CA TYR A 43 -4.91 8.17 4.88
C TYR A 43 -4.82 8.59 6.35
N PHE A 44 -5.74 8.10 7.17
CA PHE A 44 -5.76 8.33 8.62
C PHE A 44 -5.19 7.12 9.35
N THR A 45 -4.06 7.32 10.05
CA THR A 45 -3.35 6.26 10.78
C THR A 45 -3.83 6.08 12.22
N PHE A 46 -4.83 6.86 12.66
CA PHE A 46 -5.39 6.81 14.02
C PHE A 46 -4.32 6.99 15.12
N ASN A 47 -3.59 8.11 15.03
CA ASN A 47 -2.53 8.52 15.97
C ASN A 47 -1.26 7.63 15.96
N ASP A 48 -1.18 6.66 15.05
CA ASP A 48 0.05 5.93 14.77
C ASP A 48 0.99 6.79 13.90
N ARG A 49 1.97 7.42 14.55
CA ARG A 49 2.93 8.32 13.89
C ARG A 49 4.01 7.57 13.13
N GLU A 50 4.38 6.38 13.58
CA GLU A 50 5.40 5.56 12.93
C GLU A 50 4.86 5.03 11.60
N LEU A 51 3.64 4.50 11.60
CA LEU A 51 2.96 4.08 10.38
C LEU A 51 2.78 5.23 9.39
N MET A 52 2.44 6.43 9.89
CA MET A 52 2.31 7.63 9.04
C MET A 52 3.62 7.95 8.34
N GLN A 53 4.72 7.96 9.09
CA GLN A 53 6.06 8.24 8.55
C GLN A 53 6.47 7.19 7.51
N GLN A 54 6.30 5.91 7.83
CA GLN A 54 6.65 4.81 6.92
C GLN A 54 5.83 4.84 5.62
N LEU A 55 4.53 5.10 5.70
CA LEU A 55 3.68 5.24 4.50
C LEU A 55 4.08 6.47 3.67
N HIS A 56 4.42 7.58 4.33
CA HIS A 56 4.87 8.79 3.67
C HIS A 56 6.20 8.56 2.94
N GLU A 57 7.19 7.98 3.61
CA GLU A 57 8.50 7.65 3.01
C GLU A 57 8.36 6.71 1.82
N MET A 58 7.56 5.65 1.96
CA MET A 58 7.32 4.71 0.87
C MET A 58 6.64 5.39 -0.32
N HIS A 59 5.62 6.23 -0.09
CA HIS A 59 4.97 6.98 -1.16
C HIS A 59 5.92 7.97 -1.85
N SER A 60 6.74 8.69 -1.08
CA SER A 60 7.75 9.62 -1.62
C SER A 60 8.77 8.88 -2.48
N PHE A 61 9.31 7.75 -2.00
CA PHE A 61 10.23 6.92 -2.77
C PHE A 61 9.61 6.46 -4.11
N ILE A 62 8.36 5.98 -4.08
CA ILE A 62 7.63 5.54 -5.28
C ILE A 62 7.49 6.68 -6.30
N LYS A 63 7.13 7.87 -5.83
CA LYS A 63 6.95 9.07 -6.65
C LYS A 63 8.27 9.55 -7.26
N GLU A 64 9.32 9.63 -6.45
CA GLU A 64 10.66 10.08 -6.88
C GLU A 64 11.26 9.16 -7.95
N ASN A 65 11.04 7.85 -7.81
CA ASN A 65 11.52 6.84 -8.75
C ASN A 65 10.56 6.60 -9.94
N LYS A 66 9.47 7.39 -10.06
CA LYS A 66 8.48 7.31 -11.15
C LYS A 66 7.94 5.88 -11.36
N MET A 67 7.78 5.13 -10.28
CA MET A 67 7.31 3.75 -10.34
C MET A 67 5.83 3.71 -10.72
N ARG A 68 5.46 2.78 -11.59
CA ARG A 68 4.06 2.54 -11.97
C ARG A 68 3.43 1.54 -11.00
N VAL A 69 2.09 1.50 -10.97
CA VAL A 69 1.34 0.49 -10.21
C VAL A 69 1.76 -0.94 -10.59
N SER A 70 2.04 -1.19 -11.88
CA SER A 70 2.55 -2.50 -12.35
C SER A 70 3.88 -2.89 -11.73
N ASP A 71 4.77 -1.93 -11.52
CA ASP A 71 6.11 -2.18 -11.00
C ASP A 71 6.01 -2.59 -9.51
N LEU A 72 5.15 -1.90 -8.75
CA LEU A 72 4.84 -2.25 -7.35
C LEU A 72 4.16 -3.62 -7.23
N TRP A 73 3.20 -3.91 -8.10
CA TRP A 73 2.52 -5.20 -8.12
C TRP A 73 3.50 -6.35 -8.36
N ASN A 74 4.44 -6.17 -9.30
CA ASN A 74 5.48 -7.15 -9.59
C ASN A 74 6.41 -7.35 -8.38
N ILE A 75 6.80 -6.28 -7.68
CA ILE A 75 7.61 -6.37 -6.45
C ILE A 75 6.88 -7.19 -5.37
N ILE A 76 5.59 -6.94 -5.16
CA ILE A 76 4.78 -7.69 -4.19
C ILE A 76 4.72 -9.18 -4.55
N ILE A 77 4.51 -9.52 -5.83
CA ILE A 77 4.53 -10.91 -6.30
C ILE A 77 5.89 -11.56 -6.06
N CYS A 78 6.98 -10.88 -6.40
CA CYS A 78 8.34 -11.40 -6.19
C CYS A 78 8.64 -11.64 -4.72
N TYR A 79 8.27 -10.69 -3.84
CA TYR A 79 8.40 -10.86 -2.39
C TYR A 79 7.59 -12.07 -1.89
N ASN A 80 6.35 -12.22 -2.35
CA ASN A 80 5.51 -13.35 -1.95
C ASN A 80 6.12 -14.69 -2.34
N LYS A 81 6.67 -14.82 -3.56
CA LYS A 81 7.37 -16.04 -4.01
C LYS A 81 8.57 -16.36 -3.12
N GLN A 82 9.43 -15.38 -2.82
CA GLN A 82 10.59 -15.56 -1.94
C GLN A 82 10.19 -15.98 -0.52
N VAL A 83 9.12 -15.39 0.02
CA VAL A 83 8.59 -15.76 1.35
C VAL A 83 8.04 -17.19 1.35
N ILE A 84 7.40 -17.63 0.28
CA ILE A 84 6.89 -19.01 0.16
C ILE A 84 8.06 -19.99 0.08
N GLU A 85 9.00 -19.77 -0.84
CA GLU A 85 10.18 -20.63 -1.05
C GLU A 85 11.04 -20.77 0.22
N SER A 86 11.21 -19.67 0.98
CA SER A 86 11.95 -19.70 2.24
C SER A 86 11.24 -20.44 3.38
N LYS A 87 9.91 -20.59 3.32
CA LYS A 87 9.15 -21.41 4.28
C LYS A 87 9.26 -22.89 3.95
N ASP A 88 9.18 -23.26 2.68
CA ASP A 88 9.34 -24.65 2.23
C ASP A 88 10.75 -25.19 2.57
N SER A 89 11.77 -24.32 2.48
CA SER A 89 13.15 -24.65 2.85
C SER A 89 13.39 -24.80 4.37
N LYS A 90 12.46 -24.36 5.22
CA LYS A 90 12.55 -24.47 6.69
C LYS A 90 11.64 -25.56 7.28
N SER A 91 10.74 -26.11 6.47
CA SER A 91 9.84 -27.21 6.83
C SER A 91 10.32 -28.58 6.31
N SER A 92 11.46 -28.62 5.60
CA SER A 92 12.18 -29.83 5.19
C SER A 92 13.42 -30.03 6.06
#